data_AF-A0A395YF42-F1
#
_entry.id   AF-A0A395YF42-F1
#
_cell.length_a   1.000
_cell.length_b   1.000
_cell.length_c   1.000
_cell.angle_alpha   90.00
_cell.angle_beta   90.00
_cell.angle_gamma   90.00
#
_symmetry.space_group_name_H-M   'P 1'
#
loop_
_entity.id
_entity.type
_entity.pdbx_description
1 polymer ?
#
loop_
_entity_poly.entity_id
_entity_poly.type
_entity_poly.pdbx_seq_one_letter_code
_entity_poly.pdbx_strand_id
1 'polypeptide(L)'
;MIRIDIAQKINNPSALTQEQGTKIYNAIVTSFEHKEDVTLDFANVESMISPFLNNAIGQLYGKYTGEYLSKHLHLANFPSVKNSTLNVVISNAKKFYADKDAFTETAKDVLNIE
;
A
#
# COMPACT_ATOMS: atom_id res chain seq x y z
N MET A 1 13.26 -0.08 -12.71
CA MET A 1 11.99 -0.75 -12.39
C MET A 1 12.28 -2.14 -11.87
N ILE A 2 11.79 -2.46 -10.68
CA ILE A 2 11.92 -3.79 -10.07
C ILE A 2 10.59 -4.54 -10.12
N ARG A 3 10.66 -5.87 -10.12
CA ARG A 3 9.49 -6.74 -10.04
C ARG A 3 9.56 -7.58 -8.76
N ILE A 4 8.50 -7.56 -7.96
CA ILE A 4 8.39 -8.30 -6.71
C ILE A 4 7.33 -9.39 -6.89
N ASP A 5 7.76 -10.66 -6.90
CA ASP A 5 6.85 -11.78 -6.76
C ASP A 5 6.30 -11.79 -5.33
N ILE A 6 4.99 -11.59 -5.19
CA ILE A 6 4.34 -11.48 -3.89
C ILE A 6 4.45 -12.79 -3.09
N ALA A 7 4.18 -13.92 -3.72
CA ALA A 7 4.17 -15.22 -3.05
C ALA A 7 5.57 -15.63 -2.58
N GLN A 8 6.59 -15.38 -3.41
CA GLN A 8 7.98 -15.57 -3.02
C GLN A 8 8.38 -14.61 -1.89
N LYS A 9 8.04 -13.32 -1.99
CA LYS A 9 8.44 -12.32 -0.99
C LYS A 9 7.86 -12.61 0.39
N ILE A 10 6.67 -13.21 0.46
CA ILE A 10 6.02 -13.59 1.72
C ILE A 10 6.22 -15.08 2.09
N ASN A 11 6.98 -15.84 1.29
CA ASN A 11 7.20 -17.28 1.41
C ASN A 11 5.90 -18.10 1.55
N ASN A 12 4.84 -17.70 0.86
CA ASN A 12 3.53 -18.35 0.92
C ASN A 12 2.66 -17.94 -0.28
N PRO A 13 1.96 -18.85 -0.98
CA PRO A 13 1.00 -18.48 -2.01
C PRO A 13 -0.26 -17.79 -1.47
N SER A 14 -0.50 -17.85 -0.16
CA SER A 14 -1.66 -17.26 0.51
C SER A 14 -1.29 -15.99 1.27
N ALA A 15 -1.79 -14.85 0.79
CA ALA A 15 -1.59 -13.50 1.32
C ALA A 15 -2.71 -13.13 2.32
N LEU A 16 -2.60 -13.66 3.53
CA LEU A 16 -3.68 -13.70 4.52
C LEU A 16 -3.48 -12.81 5.75
N THR A 17 -2.26 -12.34 6.02
CA THR A 17 -1.96 -11.61 7.26
C THR A 17 -1.52 -10.17 7.03
N GLN A 18 -1.65 -9.37 8.08
CA GLN A 18 -1.13 -8.00 8.09
C GLN A 18 0.40 -7.99 7.98
N GLU A 19 1.08 -8.91 8.69
CA GLU A 19 2.55 -9.04 8.68
C GLU A 19 3.10 -9.33 7.26
N GLN A 20 2.41 -10.20 6.50
CA GLN A 20 2.76 -10.43 5.10
C GLN A 20 2.62 -9.14 4.27
N GLY A 21 1.56 -8.36 4.52
CA GLY A 21 1.39 -7.06 3.87
C GLY A 21 2.49 -6.07 4.25
N THR A 22 2.90 -6.01 5.52
CA THR A 22 3.99 -5.16 5.99
C THR A 22 5.32 -5.50 5.30
N LYS A 23 5.61 -6.78 5.03
CA LYS A 23 6.80 -7.18 4.26
C LYS A 23 6.81 -6.59 2.85
N ILE A 24 5.65 -6.55 2.19
CA ILE A 24 5.50 -5.95 0.86
C ILE A 24 5.63 -4.42 0.94
N TYR A 25 4.96 -3.78 1.89
CA TYR A 25 5.06 -2.34 2.13
C TYR A 25 6.51 -1.89 2.30
N ASN A 26 7.27 -2.56 3.18
CA ASN A 26 8.67 -2.22 3.43
C ASN A 26 9.54 -2.36 2.17
N ALA A 27 9.28 -3.40 1.36
CA ALA A 27 9.98 -3.59 0.10
C ALA A 27 9.69 -2.45 -0.89
N ILE A 28 8.42 -2.05 -1.03
CA ILE A 28 8.02 -0.92 -1.89
C ILE A 28 8.70 0.37 -1.42
N VAL A 29 8.63 0.67 -0.12
CA VAL A 29 9.23 1.87 0.46
C VAL A 29 10.74 1.92 0.21
N THR A 30 11.44 0.81 0.42
CA THR A 30 12.88 0.71 0.19
C THR A 30 13.21 1.01 -1.28
N SER A 31 12.43 0.49 -2.23
CA SER A 31 12.66 0.74 -3.66
C SER A 31 12.35 2.17 -4.09
N PHE A 32 11.29 2.77 -3.54
CA PHE A 32 10.98 4.18 -3.77
C PHE A 32 12.07 5.11 -3.24
N GLU A 33 12.70 4.78 -2.11
CA GLU A 33 13.86 5.51 -1.58
C GLU A 33 15.07 5.46 -2.53
N HIS A 34 15.21 4.38 -3.30
CA HIS A 34 16.20 4.25 -4.38
C HIS A 34 15.72 4.82 -5.73
N LYS A 35 14.56 5.49 -5.76
CA LYS A 35 13.94 6.06 -6.98
C LYS A 35 13.61 5.00 -8.04
N GLU A 36 13.25 3.80 -7.63
CA GLU A 36 12.88 2.71 -8.52
C GLU A 36 11.37 2.51 -8.58
N ASP A 37 10.82 2.42 -9.80
CA ASP A 37 9.43 1.96 -10.00
C ASP A 37 9.27 0.49 -9.57
N VAL A 38 8.13 0.15 -9.00
CA VAL A 38 7.83 -1.18 -8.46
C VAL A 38 6.65 -1.82 -9.18
N THR A 39 6.84 -3.03 -9.66
CA THR A 39 5.74 -3.90 -10.10
C THR A 39 5.54 -5.04 -9.12
N LEU A 40 4.35 -5.11 -8.52
CA LEU A 40 3.93 -6.24 -7.68
C LEU A 40 3.31 -7.32 -8.57
N ASP A 41 3.90 -8.51 -8.58
CA ASP A 41 3.45 -9.64 -9.36
C ASP A 41 2.69 -10.66 -8.51
N PHE A 42 1.43 -10.89 -8.86
CA PHE A 42 0.51 -11.78 -8.15
C PHE A 42 0.33 -13.13 -8.84
N ALA A 43 1.14 -13.48 -9.85
CA ALA A 43 0.99 -14.73 -10.63
C ALA A 43 0.96 -15.99 -9.75
N ASN A 44 1.74 -16.01 -8.67
CA ASN A 44 1.88 -17.14 -7.76
C ASN A 44 1.01 -17.01 -6.48
N VAL A 45 0.10 -16.03 -6.44
CA VAL A 45 -0.81 -15.83 -5.30
C VAL A 45 -2.12 -16.58 -5.54
N GLU A 46 -2.42 -17.54 -4.67
CA GLU A 46 -3.63 -18.37 -4.74
C GLU A 46 -4.80 -17.77 -3.95
N SER A 47 -4.50 -17.12 -2.82
CA SER A 47 -5.52 -16.51 -1.97
C SER A 47 -5.04 -15.19 -1.37
N MET A 48 -5.97 -14.25 -1.16
CA MET A 48 -5.65 -12.92 -0.67
C MET A 48 -6.87 -12.29 0.02
N ILE A 49 -6.66 -11.61 1.15
CA ILE A 49 -7.74 -10.91 1.88
C ILE A 49 -7.40 -9.45 2.19
N SER A 50 -8.41 -8.67 2.61
CA SER A 50 -8.27 -7.23 2.84
C SER A 50 -7.23 -6.84 3.90
N PRO A 51 -7.02 -7.57 5.02
CA PRO A 51 -5.92 -7.25 5.95
C PRO A 51 -4.54 -7.16 5.28
N PHE A 52 -4.23 -8.07 4.35
CA PHE A 52 -2.99 -8.04 3.58
C PHE A 52 -2.92 -6.80 2.70
N LEU A 53 -3.96 -6.55 1.89
CA LEU A 53 -4.00 -5.39 0.97
C LEU A 53 -3.93 -4.04 1.71
N ASN A 54 -4.59 -3.93 2.87
CA ASN A 54 -4.53 -2.75 3.71
C ASN A 54 -3.10 -2.43 4.15
N ASN A 55 -2.34 -3.45 4.54
CA ASN A 55 -0.96 -3.25 5.00
C ASN A 55 0.00 -3.07 3.82
N ALA A 56 -0.14 -3.84 2.74
CA ALA A 56 0.75 -3.77 1.58
C ALA A 56 0.59 -2.47 0.77
N ILE A 57 -0.66 -2.05 0.53
CA ILE A 57 -1.00 -0.95 -0.39
C ILE A 57 -1.68 0.21 0.35
N GLY A 58 -2.64 -0.08 1.23
CA GLY A 58 -3.38 0.96 1.94
C GLY A 58 -2.47 1.90 2.75
N GLN A 59 -1.50 1.35 3.47
CA GLN A 59 -0.55 2.13 4.28
C GLN A 59 0.34 3.08 3.46
N LEU A 60 0.57 2.81 2.17
CA LEU A 60 1.38 3.69 1.32
C LEU A 60 0.78 5.08 1.19
N TYR A 61 -0.55 5.21 1.29
CA TYR A 61 -1.23 6.51 1.23
C TYR A 61 -0.94 7.41 2.43
N GLY A 62 -0.32 6.88 3.50
CA GLY A 62 0.20 7.69 4.61
C GLY A 62 1.59 8.29 4.37
N LYS A 63 2.29 7.87 3.31
CA LYS A 63 3.64 8.36 2.95
C LYS A 63 3.71 8.98 1.55
N TYR A 64 2.84 8.55 0.64
CA TYR A 64 2.88 8.94 -0.77
C TYR A 64 1.51 9.41 -1.26
N THR A 65 1.51 10.37 -2.19
CA THR A 65 0.29 10.83 -2.84
C THR A 65 -0.27 9.75 -3.77
N GLY A 66 -1.59 9.81 -4.03
CA GLY A 66 -2.21 8.92 -5.00
C GLY A 66 -1.63 9.07 -6.41
N GLU A 67 -1.22 10.27 -6.79
CA GLU A 67 -0.55 10.53 -8.07
C GLU A 67 0.80 9.81 -8.14
N TYR A 68 1.64 9.93 -7.10
CA TYR A 68 2.92 9.23 -7.05
C TYR A 68 2.73 7.72 -7.15
N LEU A 69 1.82 7.16 -6.36
CA LEU A 69 1.53 5.72 -6.39
C LEU A 69 1.02 5.26 -7.76
N SER A 70 0.16 6.03 -8.43
CA SER A 70 -0.32 5.67 -9.77
C SER A 70 0.77 5.64 -10.85
N LYS A 71 1.84 6.44 -10.68
CA LYS A 71 2.97 6.52 -11.62
C LYS A 71 4.04 5.48 -11.35
N HIS A 72 4.29 5.16 -10.08
CA HIS A 72 5.47 4.38 -9.66
C HIS A 72 5.14 2.98 -9.12
N LEU A 73 3.87 2.69 -8.81
CA LEU A 73 3.42 1.37 -8.36
C LEU A 73 2.52 0.71 -9.40
N HIS A 74 2.93 -0.46 -9.88
CA HIS A 74 2.18 -1.24 -10.87
C HIS A 74 1.80 -2.60 -10.29
N LEU A 75 0.65 -3.12 -10.74
CA LEU A 75 0.17 -4.45 -10.37
C LEU A 75 0.15 -5.33 -11.61
N ALA A 76 0.85 -6.47 -11.56
CA ALA A 76 0.86 -7.48 -12.62
C ALA A 76 0.17 -8.75 -12.14
N ASN A 77 -0.56 -9.42 -13.03
CA ASN A 77 -1.31 -10.65 -12.74
C ASN A 77 -2.27 -10.52 -11.53
N PHE A 78 -2.74 -9.31 -11.24
CA PHE A 78 -3.65 -9.08 -10.14
C PHE A 78 -5.00 -9.76 -10.42
N PRO A 79 -5.54 -10.57 -9.49
CA PRO A 79 -6.79 -11.28 -9.72
C PRO A 79 -7.96 -10.30 -9.81
N SER A 80 -8.63 -10.25 -10.96
CA SER A 80 -9.71 -9.29 -11.24
C SER A 80 -10.86 -9.34 -10.22
N VAL A 81 -11.15 -10.51 -9.67
CA VAL A 81 -12.14 -10.72 -8.59
C VAL A 81 -11.83 -9.94 -7.30
N LYS A 82 -10.58 -9.48 -7.12
CA LYS A 82 -10.14 -8.68 -5.97
C LYS A 82 -10.15 -7.17 -6.26
N ASN A 83 -10.50 -6.72 -7.47
CA ASN A 83 -10.50 -5.30 -7.83
C ASN A 83 -11.43 -4.48 -6.93
N SER A 84 -12.64 -4.97 -6.65
CA SER A 84 -13.57 -4.29 -5.73
C SER A 84 -12.99 -4.16 -4.33
N THR A 85 -12.33 -5.20 -3.82
CA THR A 85 -11.64 -5.15 -2.53
C THR A 85 -10.52 -4.12 -2.54
N LEU A 86 -9.67 -4.12 -3.57
CA LEU A 86 -8.57 -3.16 -3.71
C LEU A 86 -9.08 -1.71 -3.76
N ASN A 87 -10.15 -1.46 -4.52
CA ASN A 87 -10.76 -0.13 -4.62
C ASN A 87 -11.27 0.38 -3.26
N VAL A 88 -11.89 -0.50 -2.47
CA VAL A 88 -12.34 -0.17 -1.11
C VAL A 88 -11.14 0.14 -0.21
N VAL A 89 -10.08 -0.67 -0.27
CA VAL A 89 -8.83 -0.44 0.49
C VAL A 89 -8.24 0.93 0.16
N ILE A 90 -8.10 1.26 -1.13
CA ILE A 90 -7.55 2.54 -1.59
C ILE A 90 -8.44 3.72 -1.15
N SER A 91 -9.77 3.59 -1.34
CA SER A 91 -10.73 4.64 -0.97
C SER A 91 -10.70 4.94 0.53
N ASN A 92 -10.69 3.89 1.35
CA ASN A 92 -10.63 4.03 2.80
C ASN A 92 -9.30 4.61 3.26
N ALA A 93 -8.18 4.17 2.67
CA ALA A 93 -6.86 4.72 2.99
C ALA A 93 -6.78 6.23 2.68
N LYS A 94 -7.21 6.65 1.49
CA LYS A 94 -7.22 8.07 1.11
C LYS A 94 -8.02 8.92 2.10
N LYS A 95 -9.22 8.48 2.49
CA LYS A 95 -10.05 9.18 3.49
C LYS A 95 -9.34 9.26 4.84
N PHE A 96 -8.87 8.12 5.35
CA PHE A 96 -8.22 8.04 6.65
C PHE A 96 -6.98 8.94 6.77
N TYR A 97 -6.15 9.00 5.73
CA TYR A 97 -4.94 9.82 5.75
C TYR A 97 -5.22 11.31 5.46
N ALA A 98 -6.22 11.64 4.65
CA ALA A 98 -6.68 13.03 4.50
C ALA A 98 -7.22 13.60 5.82
N ASP A 99 -8.02 12.81 6.56
CA ASP A 99 -8.57 13.22 7.87
C ASP A 99 -7.45 13.42 8.91
N LYS A 100 -6.38 12.62 8.84
CA LYS A 100 -5.21 12.76 9.73
C LYS A 100 -4.42 14.04 9.46
N ASP A 101 -4.21 14.41 8.20
CA ASP A 101 -3.52 15.65 7.86
C ASP A 101 -4.32 16.87 8.37
N ALA A 102 -5.64 16.88 8.15
CA ALA A 102 -6.54 17.93 8.64
C ALA A 102 -6.56 18.05 10.18
N PHE A 103 -6.52 16.91 10.89
CA PHE A 103 -6.48 16.90 12.35
C PHE A 103 -5.13 17.39 12.89
N THR A 104 -4.02 17.08 12.21
CA THR A 104 -2.67 17.51 12.62
C THR A 104 -2.45 19.00 12.37
N GLU A 105 -3.06 19.57 11.33
CA GLU A 105 -3.04 21.01 11.04
C GLU A 105 -3.86 21.79 12.08
N THR A 106 -5.09 21.33 12.38
CA THR A 106 -5.95 21.95 13.40
C THR A 106 -5.27 21.94 14.78
N ALA A 107 -4.61 20.84 15.17
CA ALA A 107 -3.93 20.74 16.47
C ALA A 107 -2.70 21.67 16.60
N LYS A 108 -2.03 22.03 15.49
CA LYS A 108 -0.93 23.00 15.51
C LYS A 108 -1.43 24.42 15.73
N ASP A 109 -2.60 24.77 15.17
CA ASP A 109 -3.21 26.09 15.36
C ASP A 109 -3.70 26.32 16.80
N VAL A 110 -4.10 25.28 17.53
CA VAL A 110 -4.52 25.40 18.95
C VAL A 110 -3.32 25.50 19.91
N LEU A 111 -2.12 25.10 19.48
CA LEU A 111 -0.88 25.12 20.28
C LEU A 111 0.03 26.31 19.95
N ASN A 112 -0.51 27.42 19.45
CA ASN A 112 0.17 28.72 19.48
C ASN A 112 0.42 29.14 20.94
N ILE A 113 1.48 28.58 21.53
CA ILE A 113 2.14 29.10 22.71
C ILE A 113 3.26 29.99 22.16
N GLU A 114 3.17 31.28 22.45
CA GLU A 114 4.18 32.30 22.11
C GLU A 114 5.61 31.92 22.52
#